data_AF-A0A6N8AQY9-F1
#
_entry.id   AF-A0A6N8AQY9-F1
#
_cell.length_a   1.000
_cell.length_b   1.000
_cell.length_c   1.000
_cell.angle_alpha   90.00
_cell.angle_beta   90.00
_cell.angle_gamma   90.00
#
_symmetry.space_group_name_H-M   'P 1'
#
loop_
_entity.id
_entity.type
_entity.pdbx_description
1 polymer ?
#
loop_
_entity_poly.entity_id
_entity_poly.type
_entity_poly.pdbx_seq_one_letter_code
_entity_poly.pdbx_strand_id
1 'polypeptide(L)'
;MQRMISHPEPIAPCSKGHAARHIHDLRRASAGGGHGIECACSHTARHPEYERALAEWEQMHQQPAARRAPRTPRRVFPAMPQLQLSL
;
A
#
# COMPACT_ATOMS: atom_id res chain seq x y z
N MET A 1 19.75 -18.99 -10.56
CA MET A 1 20.13 -18.78 -9.15
C MET A 1 19.25 -17.69 -8.53
N GLN A 2 18.88 -17.80 -7.27
CA GLN A 2 18.20 -16.74 -6.51
C GLN A 2 19.17 -16.12 -5.49
N ARG A 3 19.05 -14.82 -5.24
CA ARG A 3 19.83 -14.14 -4.21
C ARG A 3 18.97 -13.15 -3.43
N MET A 4 19.25 -13.00 -2.14
CA MET A 4 18.69 -11.92 -1.35
C MET A 4 19.45 -10.63 -1.63
N ILE A 5 18.72 -9.54 -1.79
CA ILE A 5 19.28 -8.19 -1.90
C ILE A 5 19.03 -7.48 -0.56
N SER A 6 20.12 -7.12 0.11
CA SER A 6 20.08 -6.29 1.31
C SER A 6 20.00 -4.83 0.88
N HIS A 7 19.00 -4.12 1.37
CA HIS A 7 18.84 -2.68 1.17
C HIS A 7 19.30 -1.92 2.41
N PRO A 8 19.85 -0.70 2.27
CA PRO A 8 20.19 0.15 3.41
C PRO A 8 18.95 0.60 4.18
N GLU A 9 17.84 0.80 3.48
CA GLU A 9 16.54 1.12 4.06
C GLU A 9 15.71 -0.18 4.13
N PRO A 10 15.25 -0.59 5.34
CA PRO A 10 14.52 -1.82 5.49
C PRO A 10 13.15 -1.72 4.83
N ILE A 11 12.76 -2.78 4.13
CA ILE A 11 11.44 -2.91 3.53
C ILE A 11 10.40 -2.94 4.67
N ALA A 12 9.26 -2.29 4.46
CA ALA A 12 8.18 -2.26 5.42
C ALA A 12 7.80 -3.69 5.88
N PRO A 13 7.66 -3.94 7.19
CA PRO A 13 7.28 -5.25 7.69
C PRO A 13 5.87 -5.60 7.23
N CYS A 14 5.54 -6.89 7.20
CA CYS A 14 4.18 -7.31 6.89
C CYS A 14 3.20 -6.85 7.99
N SER A 15 1.90 -6.96 7.74
CA SER A 15 0.84 -6.60 8.72
C SER A 15 0.93 -7.37 10.05
N LYS A 16 1.68 -8.48 10.09
CA LYS A 16 1.95 -9.27 11.31
C LYS A 16 3.26 -8.92 12.01
N GLY A 17 4.02 -7.94 11.49
CA GLY A 17 5.29 -7.49 12.06
C GLY A 17 6.53 -8.30 11.65
N HIS A 18 6.43 -9.21 10.68
CA HIS A 18 7.60 -9.94 10.18
C HIS A 18 8.45 -9.08 9.25
N ALA A 19 9.77 -9.22 9.35
CA ALA A 19 10.72 -8.56 8.46
C ALA A 19 10.58 -9.04 7.02
N ALA A 20 10.44 -8.10 6.09
CA ALA A 20 10.37 -8.34 4.67
C ALA A 20 11.77 -8.40 4.05
N ARG A 21 11.97 -9.30 3.08
CA ARG A 21 13.24 -9.55 2.41
C ARG A 21 13.05 -9.48 0.90
N HIS A 22 13.91 -8.74 0.20
CA HIS A 22 13.91 -8.70 -1.25
C HIS A 22 14.76 -9.84 -1.81
N ILE A 23 14.15 -10.65 -2.67
CA ILE A 23 14.80 -11.72 -3.42
C ILE A 23 14.79 -11.36 -4.90
N HIS A 24 15.94 -11.52 -5.55
CA HIS A 24 16.07 -11.41 -7.00
C HIS A 24 16.46 -12.77 -7.56
N ASP A 25 15.55 -13.36 -8.33
CA ASP A 25 15.76 -14.58 -9.10
C ASP A 25 16.29 -14.22 -10.49
N LEU A 26 17.52 -14.64 -10.80
CA LEU A 26 18.21 -14.35 -12.05
C LEU A 26 17.76 -15.24 -13.22
N ARG A 27 16.74 -16.09 -13.05
CA ARG A 27 16.13 -16.79 -14.18
C ARG A 27 15.44 -15.79 -15.11
N ARG A 28 15.05 -16.26 -16.30
CA ARG A 28 14.26 -15.45 -17.23
C ARG A 28 12.85 -15.24 -16.66
N ALA A 29 12.22 -14.08 -16.89
CA ALA A 29 10.85 -13.81 -16.44
C ALA A 29 9.86 -14.92 -16.86
N SER A 30 9.98 -15.45 -18.08
CA SER A 30 9.17 -16.59 -18.58
C SER A 30 9.37 -17.90 -17.81
N ALA A 31 10.47 -18.04 -17.07
CA ALA A 31 10.78 -19.17 -16.20
C ALA A 31 10.54 -18.84 -14.71
N GLY A 32 9.78 -17.77 -14.44
CA GLY A 32 9.57 -17.23 -13.11
C GLY A 32 10.82 -16.55 -12.56
N GLY A 33 11.57 -15.80 -13.35
CA GLY A 33 12.63 -14.91 -12.85
C GLY A 33 12.09 -13.54 -12.46
N GLY A 34 12.89 -12.77 -11.72
CA GLY A 34 12.57 -11.39 -11.33
C GLY A 34 12.69 -11.11 -9.84
N HIS A 35 12.18 -9.95 -9.45
CA HIS A 35 12.18 -9.40 -8.11
C HIS A 35 10.92 -9.82 -7.36
N GLY A 36 11.08 -10.25 -6.11
CA GLY A 36 9.99 -10.56 -5.20
C GLY A 36 10.34 -10.14 -3.78
N ILE A 37 9.34 -9.88 -2.96
CA ILE A 37 9.49 -9.58 -1.54
C ILE A 37 8.77 -10.66 -0.75
N GLU A 38 9.44 -11.19 0.27
CA GLU A 38 8.88 -12.23 1.14
C GLU A 38 9.15 -11.96 2.63
N CYS A 39 8.19 -12.35 3.47
CA CYS A 39 8.38 -12.56 4.91
C CYS A 39 8.33 -14.06 5.22
N ALA A 40 8.51 -14.41 6.49
CA ALA A 40 8.23 -15.76 7.01
C ALA A 40 6.77 -16.25 6.80
N CYS A 41 5.89 -15.40 6.28
CA CYS A 41 4.44 -15.54 6.36
C CYS A 41 3.67 -15.39 5.03
N SER A 42 4.28 -14.73 4.04
CA SER A 42 3.68 -14.25 2.79
C SER A 42 4.81 -13.90 1.82
N HIS A 43 4.51 -13.96 0.53
CA HIS A 43 5.42 -13.57 -0.54
C HIS A 43 4.63 -12.91 -1.66
N THR A 44 5.27 -11.98 -2.38
CA THR A 44 4.71 -11.39 -3.61
C THR A 44 4.98 -12.29 -4.80
N ALA A 45 4.24 -12.04 -5.89
CA ALA A 45 4.63 -12.52 -7.20
C ALA A 45 6.00 -11.98 -7.61
N ARG A 46 6.59 -12.64 -8.62
CA ARG A 46 7.87 -12.24 -9.20
C ARG A 46 7.62 -11.23 -10.31
N HIS A 47 8.21 -10.05 -10.16
CA HIS A 47 8.06 -8.93 -11.08
C HIS A 47 9.38 -8.64 -11.79
N PRO A 48 9.36 -8.09 -13.01
CA PRO A 48 10.59 -7.70 -13.70
C PRO A 48 11.35 -6.57 -12.99
N GLU A 49 10.67 -5.80 -12.13
CA GLU A 49 11.19 -4.62 -11.44
C GLU A 49 10.92 -4.70 -9.93
N TYR A 50 11.87 -4.23 -9.12
CA TYR A 50 11.73 -4.20 -7.66
C TYR A 50 10.56 -3.32 -7.20
N GLU A 51 10.35 -2.17 -7.82
CA GLU A 51 9.28 -1.23 -7.45
C GLU A 51 7.89 -1.85 -7.61
N ARG A 52 7.71 -2.72 -8.61
CA ARG A 52 6.46 -3.46 -8.82
C ARG A 52 6.22 -4.48 -7.71
N ALA A 53 7.27 -5.18 -7.28
CA ALA A 53 7.21 -6.09 -6.14
C ALA A 53 6.96 -5.33 -4.83
N LEU A 54 7.55 -4.15 -4.65
CA LEU A 54 7.33 -3.29 -3.48
C LEU A 54 5.90 -2.76 -3.45
N ALA A 55 5.39 -2.20 -4.54
CA ALA A 55 4.02 -1.73 -4.61
C ALA A 55 3.01 -2.84 -4.34
N GLU A 56 3.26 -4.07 -4.80
CA GLU A 56 2.41 -5.22 -4.49
C GLU A 56 2.50 -5.60 -3.00
N TRP A 57 3.70 -5.62 -2.43
CA TRP A 57 3.91 -5.85 -0.99
C TRP A 57 3.17 -4.84 -0.13
N GLU A 58 3.28 -3.55 -0.46
CA GLU A 58 2.58 -2.46 0.21
C GLU A 58 1.07 -2.60 0.03
N GLN A 59 0.56 -2.97 -1.16
CA GLN A 59 -0.86 -3.21 -1.36
C GLN A 59 -1.38 -4.39 -0.53
N MET A 60 -0.62 -5.49 -0.44
CA MET A 60 -0.99 -6.69 0.32
C MET A 60 -0.98 -6.44 1.84
N HIS A 61 -0.04 -5.63 2.33
CA HIS A 61 0.22 -5.50 3.76
C HIS A 61 -0.14 -4.13 4.38
N GLN A 62 -0.30 -3.06 3.58
CA GLN A 62 -0.59 -1.70 4.05
C GLN A 62 -2.01 -1.18 3.74
N GLN A 63 -3.01 -2.02 3.43
CA GLN A 63 -4.40 -1.55 3.41
C GLN A 63 -4.97 -1.57 4.84
N PRO A 64 -5.33 -0.40 5.42
CA PRO A 64 -6.38 0.47 4.88
C PRO A 64 -6.07 1.98 4.97
N ALA A 65 -5.80 2.65 3.85
CA ALA A 65 -5.72 4.11 3.82
C ALA A 65 -6.30 4.76 2.55
N ALA A 66 -7.33 4.19 1.91
CA ALA A 66 -8.01 4.90 0.81
C ALA A 66 -9.47 4.50 0.50
N ARG A 67 -10.26 4.00 1.47
CA ARG A 67 -11.67 4.43 1.53
C ARG A 67 -11.70 5.73 2.33
N ARG A 68 -11.12 6.80 1.77
CA ARG A 68 -11.60 8.14 2.11
C ARG A 68 -13.04 8.15 1.61
N ALA A 69 -13.98 7.81 2.49
CA ALA A 69 -15.38 8.08 2.25
C ALA A 69 -15.48 9.52 1.72
N PRO A 70 -16.20 9.79 0.62
CA PRO A 70 -16.47 11.17 0.27
C PRO A 70 -17.18 11.76 1.49
N ARG A 71 -16.50 12.66 2.21
CA ARG A 71 -17.14 13.50 3.21
C ARG A 71 -18.10 14.38 2.43
N THR A 72 -19.32 13.92 2.22
CA THR A 72 -20.41 14.75 1.75
C THR A 72 -20.48 15.94 2.69
N PRO A 73 -20.22 17.18 2.24
CA PRO A 73 -20.48 18.33 3.08
C PRO A 73 -21.98 18.34 3.37
N ARG A 74 -22.31 18.20 4.66
CA ARG A 74 -23.68 18.30 5.17
C ARG A 74 -24.18 19.68 4.75
N ARG A 75 -25.20 19.75 3.87
CA ARG A 75 -25.84 21.02 3.51
C ARG A 75 -26.31 21.69 4.80
N VAL A 76 -25.71 22.82 5.13
CA VAL A 76 -26.23 23.72 6.16
C VAL A 76 -27.28 24.57 5.46
N PHE A 77 -28.54 24.44 5.85
CA PHE A 77 -29.58 25.36 5.43
C PHE A 77 -29.33 26.71 6.11
N PRO A 78 -29.36 27.84 5.40
CA PRO A 78 -29.30 29.14 6.05
C PRO A 78 -30.60 29.36 6.85
N ALA A 79 -30.45 29.64 8.15
CA ALA A 79 -31.54 30.12 8.98
C ALA A 79 -31.98 31.52 8.48
N MET A 80 -33.28 31.69 8.27
CA MET A 80 -33.90 32.95 7.82
C MET A 80 -33.74 34.06 8.86
N PRO A 81 -33.61 35.34 8.44
CA PRO A 81 -33.57 36.47 9.36
C PRO A 81 -34.96 36.71 9.98
N GLN A 82 -35.01 36.81 11.30
CA GLN A 82 -36.21 37.14 12.06
C GLN A 82 -36.63 38.59 11.76
N LEU A 83 -37.87 38.78 11.30
CA LEU A 83 -38.51 40.09 11.14
C LEU A 83 -38.88 40.64 12.52
N GLN A 84 -38.29 41.76 12.91
CA GLN A 84 -38.65 42.47 14.14
C GLN A 84 -39.67 43.56 13.80
N LEU A 85 -40.92 43.39 14.25
CA LEU A 85 -41.91 44.46 14.25
C LEU A 85 -41.68 45.33 15.49
N SER A 86 -41.29 46.59 15.27
CA SER A 86 -41.35 47.64 16.30
C SER A 86 -42.73 48.29 16.26
N LEU A 87 -43.38 48.34 17.43
CA LEU A 87 -44.60 49.12 17.69
C LEU A 87 -44.29 50.61 17.80
#